data_AF-A0A925U7C1-F1
#
_entry.id   AF-A0A925U7C1-F1
#
_cell.length_a   1.000
_cell.length_b   1.000
_cell.length_c   1.000
_cell.angle_alpha   90.00
_cell.angle_beta   90.00
_cell.angle_gamma   90.00
#
_symmetry.space_group_name_H-M   'P 1'
#
loop_
_entity.id
_entity.type
_entity.pdbx_description
1 polymer ?
#
loop_
_entity_poly.entity_id
_entity_poly.type
_entity_poly.pdbx_seq_one_letter_code
_entity_poly.pdbx_strand_id
1 'polypeptide(L)'
;MSEISVISNQYDKLVSTSDKVNNSVVTFKKSSLLRDKSNTVKYPKLTVSVEEIERAKNILVPFLTNIQNLLNEDAQESEFIPALILEDYKSRLAKNQFLAEDLNGLINKMTSNNSIASEDIVVLDDILAILDTERSTLFRKLRTARG
;
A
#
# COMPACT_ATOMS: atom_id res chain seq x y z
N MET A 1 -9.06 -28.33 -8.00
CA MET A 1 -8.15 -27.25 -8.47
C MET A 1 -6.74 -27.62 -8.05
N SER A 2 -5.74 -27.41 -8.90
CA SER A 2 -4.34 -27.65 -8.51
C SER A 2 -3.85 -26.55 -7.56
N GLU A 3 -2.98 -26.91 -6.62
CA GLU A 3 -2.33 -25.99 -5.68
C GLU A 3 -1.64 -24.83 -6.42
N ILE A 4 -1.02 -25.11 -7.57
CA ILE A 4 -0.38 -24.12 -8.44
C ILE A 4 -1.38 -23.08 -8.97
N SER A 5 -2.61 -23.49 -9.32
CA SER A 5 -3.63 -22.56 -9.80
C SER A 5 -4.09 -21.61 -8.69
N VAL A 6 -4.18 -22.09 -7.45
CA VAL A 6 -4.51 -21.25 -6.28
C VAL A 6 -3.41 -20.23 -6.02
N ILE A 7 -2.14 -20.67 -6.00
CA ILE A 7 -0.98 -19.79 -5.77
C ILE A 7 -0.87 -18.74 -6.89
N SER A 8 -1.11 -19.12 -8.14
CA SER A 8 -1.08 -18.17 -9.27
C SER A 8 -2.14 -17.07 -9.14
N ASN A 9 -3.39 -17.44 -8.85
CA ASN A 9 -4.47 -16.45 -8.68
C ASN A 9 -4.20 -15.49 -7.51
N GLN A 10 -3.64 -16.02 -6.41
CA GLN A 10 -3.27 -15.20 -5.26
C GLN A 10 -2.11 -14.26 -5.57
N TYR A 11 -1.12 -14.71 -6.36
CA TYR A 11 -0.03 -13.86 -6.83
C TYR A 11 -0.53 -12.72 -7.71
N ASP A 12 -1.40 -13.02 -8.68
CA ASP A 12 -1.94 -12.00 -9.59
C ASP A 12 -2.77 -10.96 -8.82
N LYS A 13 -3.55 -11.39 -7.81
CA LYS A 13 -4.27 -10.48 -6.90
C LYS A 13 -3.31 -9.56 -6.14
N LEU A 14 -2.21 -10.11 -5.61
CA LEU A 14 -1.22 -9.35 -4.85
C LEU A 14 -0.47 -8.35 -5.73
N VAL A 15 -0.09 -8.75 -6.96
CA VAL A 15 0.52 -7.86 -7.95
C VAL A 15 -0.42 -6.71 -8.28
N SER A 16 -1.68 -7.00 -8.60
CA SER A 16 -2.67 -5.96 -8.92
C SER A 16 -2.88 -4.98 -7.76
N THR A 17 -2.92 -5.49 -6.54
CA THR A 17 -3.03 -4.66 -5.33
C THR A 17 -1.80 -3.78 -5.16
N SER A 18 -0.61 -4.37 -5.25
CA SER A 18 0.67 -3.66 -5.11
C SER A 18 0.80 -2.54 -6.13
N ASP A 19 0.45 -2.78 -7.40
CA ASP A 19 0.54 -1.77 -8.45
C ASP A 19 -0.43 -0.62 -8.21
N LYS A 20 -1.67 -0.91 -7.80
CA LYS A 20 -2.68 0.12 -7.50
C LYS A 20 -2.26 0.98 -6.31
N VAL A 21 -1.79 0.36 -5.23
CA VAL A 21 -1.34 1.07 -4.02
C VAL A 21 -0.10 1.90 -4.34
N ASN A 22 0.91 1.31 -5.01
CA ASN A 22 2.14 2.02 -5.36
C ASN A 22 1.86 3.24 -6.25
N ASN A 23 1.04 3.09 -7.29
CA ASN A 23 0.65 4.21 -8.15
C ASN A 23 -0.06 5.32 -7.37
N SER A 24 -0.90 4.94 -6.40
CA SER A 24 -1.59 5.90 -5.54
C SER A 24 -0.61 6.65 -4.63
N VAL A 25 0.35 5.95 -4.03
CA VAL A 25 1.43 6.57 -3.22
C VAL A 25 2.26 7.52 -4.07
N VAL A 26 2.62 7.13 -5.31
CA VAL A 26 3.35 7.99 -6.25
C VAL A 26 2.57 9.29 -6.53
N THR A 27 1.25 9.23 -6.68
CA THR A 27 0.41 10.42 -6.85
C THR A 27 0.53 11.37 -5.64
N PHE A 28 0.49 10.84 -4.41
CA PHE A 28 0.67 11.65 -3.21
C PHE A 28 2.10 12.21 -3.07
N LYS A 29 3.13 11.44 -3.45
CA LYS A 29 4.51 11.93 -3.51
C LYS A 29 4.67 13.09 -4.48
N LYS A 30 4.12 12.98 -5.69
CA LYS A 30 4.12 14.04 -6.70
C LYS A 30 3.38 15.28 -6.18
N SER A 31 2.20 15.10 -5.60
CA SER A 31 1.42 16.19 -5.01
C SER A 31 2.20 16.89 -3.90
N SER A 32 2.88 16.13 -3.02
CA SER A 32 3.72 16.68 -1.96
C SER A 32 4.92 17.46 -2.52
N LEU A 33 5.62 16.92 -3.52
CA LEU A 33 6.74 17.58 -4.19
C LEU A 33 6.36 18.94 -4.79
N LEU A 34 5.18 19.01 -5.42
CA LEU A 34 4.67 20.20 -6.09
C LEU A 34 4.19 21.31 -5.14
N ARG A 35 4.10 21.04 -3.82
CA ARG A 35 3.81 22.09 -2.82
C ARG A 35 4.96 23.09 -2.68
N ASP A 36 6.19 22.64 -2.91
CA ASP A 36 7.34 23.53 -2.94
C ASP A 36 7.42 24.23 -4.32
N LYS A 37 7.36 25.57 -4.29
CA LYS A 37 7.45 26.41 -5.49
C LYS A 37 8.78 26.25 -6.23
N SER A 38 9.85 25.81 -5.56
CA SER A 38 11.12 25.53 -6.22
C SER A 38 11.01 24.33 -7.18
N ASN A 39 10.19 23.33 -6.81
CA ASN A 39 9.98 22.12 -7.59
C ASN A 39 9.05 22.35 -8.78
N THR A 40 8.10 23.28 -8.69
CA THR A 40 7.26 23.64 -9.84
C THR A 40 8.07 24.34 -10.94
N VAL A 41 9.10 25.11 -10.57
CA VAL A 41 10.05 25.71 -11.52
C VAL A 41 10.98 24.64 -12.11
N LYS A 42 11.47 23.71 -11.28
CA LYS A 42 12.37 22.63 -11.72
C LYS A 42 11.69 21.59 -12.61
N TYR A 43 10.40 21.31 -12.36
CA TYR A 43 9.61 20.29 -13.05
C TYR A 43 8.29 20.87 -13.59
N PRO A 44 8.32 21.76 -14.58
CA PRO A 44 7.13 22.50 -15.05
C PRO A 44 6.08 21.61 -15.74
N LYS A 45 6.46 20.41 -16.18
CA LYS A 45 5.55 19.41 -16.77
C LYS A 45 4.93 18.46 -15.75
N LEU A 46 5.41 18.49 -14.51
CA LEU A 46 4.86 17.64 -13.45
C LEU A 46 3.59 18.30 -12.94
N THR A 47 2.46 17.68 -13.25
CA THR A 47 1.15 18.07 -12.74
C THR A 47 0.50 16.85 -12.10
N VAL A 48 -0.38 17.10 -11.14
CA VAL A 48 -1.25 16.09 -10.56
C VAL A 48 -2.64 16.71 -10.53
N SER A 49 -3.58 16.10 -11.24
CA SER A 49 -4.96 16.60 -11.26
C SER A 49 -5.68 16.26 -9.97
N VAL A 50 -6.75 17.00 -9.66
CA VAL A 50 -7.59 16.70 -8.49
C VAL A 50 -8.22 15.32 -8.63
N GLU A 51 -8.62 14.93 -9.84
CA GLU A 51 -9.18 13.61 -10.15
C GLU A 51 -8.17 12.47 -9.96
N GLU A 52 -6.88 12.72 -10.18
CA GLU A 52 -5.83 11.75 -9.86
C GLU A 52 -5.68 11.57 -8.35
N ILE A 53 -5.72 12.66 -7.57
CA ILE A 53 -5.66 12.62 -6.11
C ILE A 53 -6.88 11.89 -5.54
N GLU A 54 -8.08 12.21 -6.00
CA GLU A 54 -9.31 11.55 -5.54
C GLU A 54 -9.31 10.05 -5.87
N ARG A 55 -8.86 9.66 -7.07
CA ARG A 55 -8.70 8.23 -7.41
C ARG A 55 -7.68 7.53 -6.52
N ALA A 56 -6.54 8.17 -6.27
CA ALA A 56 -5.51 7.61 -5.39
C ALA A 56 -6.04 7.46 -3.95
N LYS A 57 -6.80 8.44 -3.45
CA LYS A 57 -7.46 8.40 -2.14
C LYS A 57 -8.47 7.25 -2.04
N ASN A 58 -9.32 7.08 -3.06
CA ASN A 58 -10.32 6.01 -3.11
C ASN A 58 -9.71 4.60 -3.16
N ILE A 59 -8.42 4.47 -3.50
CA ILE A 59 -7.68 3.21 -3.45
C ILE A 59 -6.95 3.07 -2.10
N LEU A 60 -6.24 4.12 -1.67
CA LEU A 60 -5.40 4.06 -0.48
C LEU A 60 -6.20 3.98 0.80
N VAL A 61 -7.27 4.75 0.96
CA VAL A 61 -8.02 4.78 2.22
C VAL A 61 -8.58 3.38 2.55
N PRO A 62 -9.30 2.68 1.65
CA PRO A 62 -9.76 1.31 1.92
C PRO A 62 -8.62 0.33 2.23
N PHE A 63 -7.49 0.45 1.53
CA PHE A 63 -6.33 -0.39 1.75
C PHE A 63 -5.71 -0.16 3.14
N LEU A 64 -5.51 1.09 3.54
CA LEU A 64 -4.96 1.45 4.86
C LEU A 64 -5.93 1.08 5.98
N THR A 65 -7.24 1.27 5.79
CA THR A 65 -8.27 0.80 6.72
C THR A 65 -8.21 -0.72 6.88
N ASN A 66 -8.02 -1.46 5.78
CA ASN A 66 -7.85 -2.91 5.87
C ASN A 66 -6.61 -3.29 6.70
N ILE A 67 -5.47 -2.63 6.49
CA ILE A 67 -4.27 -2.86 7.30
C ILE A 67 -4.52 -2.54 8.78
N GLN A 68 -5.20 -1.42 9.07
CA GLN A 68 -5.55 -1.05 10.44
C GLN A 68 -6.40 -2.14 11.11
N ASN A 69 -7.38 -2.69 10.39
CA ASN A 69 -8.19 -3.80 10.90
C ASN A 69 -7.35 -5.06 11.12
N LEU A 70 -6.42 -5.37 10.21
CA LEU A 70 -5.50 -6.51 10.38
C LEU A 70 -4.58 -6.39 11.59
N LEU A 71 -4.27 -5.17 12.04
CA LEU A 71 -3.45 -4.92 13.23
C LEU A 71 -4.27 -4.94 14.53
N ASN A 72 -5.54 -4.49 14.47
CA ASN A 72 -6.40 -4.35 15.65
C ASN A 72 -7.24 -5.59 15.95
N GLU A 73 -7.52 -6.40 14.94
CA GLU A 73 -8.36 -7.58 15.03
C GLU A 73 -7.54 -8.84 14.75
N ASP A 74 -7.92 -9.97 15.34
CA ASP A 74 -7.47 -11.30 14.92
C ASP A 74 -8.11 -11.70 13.57
N ALA A 75 -8.19 -10.73 12.64
CA ALA A 75 -8.74 -10.89 11.31
C ALA A 75 -7.97 -12.01 10.58
N GLN A 76 -8.75 -13.01 10.16
CA GLN A 76 -8.29 -14.19 9.43
C GLN A 76 -8.36 -13.99 7.91
N GLU A 77 -8.96 -12.89 7.46
CA GLU A 77 -9.21 -12.61 6.06
C GLU A 77 -8.87 -11.15 5.72
N SER A 78 -8.42 -10.93 4.49
CA SER A 78 -8.19 -9.60 3.93
C SER A 78 -8.71 -9.52 2.51
N GLU A 79 -9.35 -8.40 2.19
CA GLU A 79 -9.77 -8.09 0.82
C GLU A 79 -8.56 -7.90 -0.11
N PHE A 80 -7.46 -7.38 0.41
CA PHE A 80 -6.30 -6.96 -0.38
C PHE A 80 -5.14 -7.96 -0.33
N ILE A 81 -4.96 -8.61 0.82
CA ILE A 81 -3.84 -9.50 1.09
C ILE A 81 -4.31 -10.96 1.00
N PRO A 82 -3.69 -11.80 0.14
CA PRO A 82 -4.03 -13.22 0.07
C PRO A 82 -3.79 -13.95 1.39
N ALA A 83 -4.72 -14.86 1.75
CA ALA A 83 -4.65 -15.64 2.99
C ALA A 83 -3.30 -16.39 3.18
N LEU A 84 -2.69 -16.86 2.10
CA LEU A 84 -1.42 -17.61 2.13
C LEU A 84 -0.24 -16.81 2.71
N ILE A 85 -0.28 -15.48 2.62
CA ILE A 85 0.78 -14.59 3.13
C ILE A 85 0.28 -13.68 4.25
N LEU A 86 -0.98 -13.82 4.67
CA LEU A 86 -1.63 -12.87 5.56
C LEU A 86 -0.94 -12.82 6.93
N GLU A 87 -0.64 -13.97 7.51
CA GLU A 87 0.04 -14.05 8.80
C GLU A 87 1.49 -13.52 8.75
N ASP A 88 2.23 -13.84 7.68
CA ASP A 88 3.58 -13.30 7.45
C ASP A 88 3.53 -11.77 7.32
N TYR A 89 2.54 -11.26 6.58
CA TYR A 89 2.29 -9.83 6.39
C TYR A 89 1.95 -9.13 7.72
N LYS A 90 0.99 -9.66 8.49
CA LYS A 90 0.62 -9.16 9.83
C LYS A 90 1.82 -9.13 10.77
N SER A 91 2.59 -10.21 10.81
CA SER A 91 3.80 -10.32 11.64
C SER A 91 4.83 -9.24 11.30
N ARG A 92 5.00 -8.89 10.02
CA ARG A 92 5.91 -7.81 9.61
C ARG A 92 5.38 -6.43 9.97
N LEU A 93 4.09 -6.17 9.78
CA LEU A 93 3.47 -4.90 10.16
C LEU A 93 3.59 -4.67 11.66
N ALA A 94 3.36 -5.70 12.48
CA ALA A 94 3.42 -5.66 13.93
C ALA A 94 4.83 -5.36 14.50
N LYS A 95 5.89 -5.43 13.68
CA LYS A 95 7.26 -5.03 14.10
C LYS A 95 7.38 -3.53 14.34
N ASN A 96 6.53 -2.73 13.71
CA ASN A 96 6.48 -1.30 13.96
C ASN A 96 5.39 -1.01 15.00
N GLN A 97 5.82 -0.77 16.24
CA GLN A 97 4.94 -0.52 17.38
C GLN A 97 4.07 0.75 17.26
N PHE A 98 4.45 1.70 16.40
CA PHE A 98 3.72 2.96 16.20
C PHE A 98 2.84 2.94 14.94
N LEU A 99 2.95 1.90 14.11
CA LEU A 99 2.27 1.84 12.82
C LEU A 99 0.76 2.01 12.92
N ALA A 100 0.12 1.45 13.95
CA ALA A 100 -1.32 1.57 14.13
C ALA A 100 -1.77 3.02 14.39
N GLU A 101 -1.00 3.78 15.18
CA GLU A 101 -1.25 5.20 15.45
C GLU A 101 -0.98 6.05 14.20
N ASP A 102 0.14 5.79 13.52
CA ASP A 102 0.54 6.45 12.29
C ASP A 102 -0.51 6.24 11.17
N LEU A 103 -1.01 5.01 11.02
CA LEU A 103 -2.09 4.66 10.10
C LEU A 103 -3.37 5.43 10.40
N ASN A 104 -3.75 5.52 11.68
CA ASN A 104 -4.95 6.25 12.07
C ASN A 104 -4.82 7.75 11.72
N GLY A 105 -3.67 8.36 12.04
CA GLY A 105 -3.37 9.73 11.66
C GLY A 105 -3.43 9.95 10.15
N LEU A 106 -2.82 9.04 9.39
CA LEU A 106 -2.79 9.09 7.93
C LEU A 106 -4.18 8.97 7.30
N ILE A 107 -4.98 8.00 7.74
CA ILE A 107 -6.36 7.78 7.27
C ILE A 107 -7.21 9.03 7.55
N ASN A 108 -7.11 9.60 8.75
CA ASN A 108 -7.85 10.81 9.13
C ASN A 108 -7.45 12.02 8.27
N LYS A 109 -6.15 12.18 7.98
CA LYS A 109 -5.66 13.25 7.10
C LYS A 109 -6.17 13.08 5.67
N MET A 110 -6.08 11.87 5.13
CA MET A 110 -6.55 11.57 3.77
C MET A 110 -8.05 11.80 3.63
N THR A 111 -8.86 11.31 4.58
CA THR A 111 -10.32 11.46 4.55
C THR A 111 -10.77 12.91 4.69
N SER A 112 -10.12 13.69 5.56
CA SER A 112 -10.44 15.11 5.82
C SER A 112 -9.89 16.10 4.79
N ASN A 113 -9.29 15.63 3.68
CA ASN A 113 -8.61 16.45 2.68
C ASN A 113 -7.50 17.34 3.26
N ASN A 114 -6.88 16.90 4.35
CA ASN A 114 -5.72 17.56 4.93
C ASN A 114 -4.47 17.22 4.12
N SER A 115 -3.44 18.03 4.30
CA SER A 115 -2.15 17.79 3.68
C SER A 115 -1.47 16.54 4.24
N ILE A 116 -1.03 15.68 3.33
CA ILE A 116 -0.13 14.56 3.62
C ILE A 116 1.28 15.12 3.75
N ALA A 117 1.88 14.96 4.92
CA ALA A 117 3.22 15.42 5.25
C ALA A 117 4.29 14.41 4.82
N SER A 118 5.57 14.77 4.95
CA SER A 118 6.66 13.88 4.56
C SER A 118 6.70 12.62 5.42
N GLU A 119 6.37 12.73 6.71
CA GLU A 119 6.31 11.60 7.64
C GLU A 119 5.23 10.59 7.22
N ASP A 120 4.08 11.10 6.76
CA ASP A 120 2.99 10.27 6.24
C ASP A 120 3.41 9.46 4.99
N ILE A 121 4.27 10.05 4.15
CA ILE A 121 4.84 9.36 2.98
C ILE A 121 5.79 8.23 3.40
N VAL A 122 6.55 8.42 4.48
CA VAL A 122 7.44 7.36 5.01
C VAL A 122 6.63 6.15 5.46
N VAL A 123 5.51 6.37 6.15
CA VAL A 123 4.59 5.29 6.56
C VAL A 123 4.07 4.51 5.35
N LEU A 124 3.68 5.21 4.29
CA LEU A 124 3.26 4.58 3.03
C LEU A 124 4.37 3.75 2.38
N ASP A 125 5.61 4.25 2.41
CA ASP A 125 6.77 3.55 1.86
C ASP A 125 7.12 2.29 2.64
N ASP A 126 7.02 2.31 3.97
CA ASP A 126 7.23 1.13 4.81
C ASP A 126 6.19 0.04 4.51
N ILE A 127 4.92 0.43 4.37
CA ILE A 127 3.84 -0.50 4.01
C ILE A 127 4.07 -1.12 2.63
N LEU A 128 4.49 -0.31 1.65
CA LEU A 128 4.83 -0.78 0.31
C LEU A 128 6.04 -1.73 0.32
N ALA A 129 7.07 -1.44 1.10
CA ALA A 129 8.25 -2.29 1.22
C ALA A 129 7.90 -3.68 1.79
N ILE A 130 6.98 -3.74 2.76
CA ILE A 130 6.46 -5.00 3.29
C ILE A 130 5.68 -5.74 2.19
N LEU A 131 4.80 -5.05 1.46
CA LEU A 131 4.01 -5.64 0.38
C LEU A 131 4.89 -6.21 -0.76
N ASP A 132 5.93 -5.48 -1.16
CA ASP A 132 6.90 -5.91 -2.17
C ASP A 132 7.72 -7.13 -1.71
N THR A 133 8.04 -7.21 -0.43
CA THR A 133 8.72 -8.37 0.17
C THR A 133 7.84 -9.61 0.08
N GLU A 134 6.54 -9.48 0.39
CA GLU A 134 5.61 -10.60 0.31
C GLU A 134 5.33 -11.02 -1.14
N ARG A 135 5.19 -10.06 -2.06
CA ARG A 135 5.11 -10.37 -3.50
C ARG A 135 6.33 -11.18 -3.96
N SER A 136 7.52 -10.78 -3.57
CA SER A 136 8.77 -11.48 -3.89
C SER A 136 8.80 -12.90 -3.31
N THR A 137 8.29 -13.08 -2.09
CA THR A 137 8.20 -14.38 -1.42
C THR A 137 7.22 -15.31 -2.14
N LEU A 138 6.03 -14.80 -2.49
CA LEU A 138 5.01 -15.56 -3.20
C LEU A 138 5.48 -15.95 -4.61
N PHE A 139 6.17 -15.06 -5.32
CA PHE A 139 6.79 -15.37 -6.60
C PHE A 139 7.81 -16.52 -6.50
N ARG A 140 8.65 -16.51 -5.45
CA ARG A 140 9.61 -17.60 -5.20
C ARG A 140 8.90 -18.93 -4.97
N LYS A 141 7.84 -18.95 -4.15
CA LYS A 141 7.01 -20.15 -3.90
C LYS A 141 6.38 -20.68 -5.20
N LEU A 142 5.85 -19.79 -6.05
CA LEU A 142 5.28 -20.16 -7.35
C LEU A 142 6.33 -20.73 -8.31
N ARG A 143 7.54 -20.18 -8.32
CA ARG A 143 8.65 -20.70 -9.14
C ARG A 143 9.07 -22.09 -8.68
N THR A 144 9.15 -22.35 -7.37
CA THR A 144 9.52 -23.67 -6.83
C THR A 144 8.43 -24.71 -6.99
N ALA A 145 7.15 -24.33 -7.00
CA ALA A 145 6.04 -25.28 -7.21
C ALA A 145 5.90 -25.71 -8.68
N ARG A 146 6.54 -25.01 -9.62
CA ARG A 146 6.52 -25.29 -11.07
C ARG A 146 7.71 -26.12 -11.55
N GLY A 147 8.77 -26.27 -10.75
CA GLY A 147 10.00 -26.99 -11.11
C GLY A 147 10.24 -28.16 -10.18
#